data_AF-A0A7F8QCR3-F1
#
_entry.id   AF-A0A7F8QCR3-F1
#
_cell.length_a   1.000
_cell.length_b   1.000
_cell.length_c   1.000
_cell.angle_alpha   90.00
_cell.angle_beta   90.00
_cell.angle_gamma   90.00
#
_symmetry.space_group_name_H-M   'P 1'
#
loop_
_entity.id
_entity.type
_entity.pdbx_description
1 polymer ?
#
loop_
_entity_poly.entity_id
_entity_poly.type
_entity_poly.pdbx_seq_one_letter_code
_entity_poly.pdbx_strand_id
1 'polypeptide(L)'
;MPLIVSGADDRQVKIWRMNESKAWEVDTCRGHYNNVSCAVFHPRQELILSNSEDKSIRVWDMSKRTGVQTFRRDHDRFWVLAAHPNLNLFAAGHDGGMIVFKLERERPAYAVHGNMLHYVKDRFLRQLDFNSSKDVAVMQLRSGSKFPVFNMSYNPAENAVLLCTRASNLENSTYDLYTIPKDADSQNPDAPEGKRSSGLTAVWVARNRFAVLDRMHSLLIKNLKNEITKKVQVPNCDEIFYAGTGSLLLRDAESITLFDVQQKRTLASVKISKVKYVIWSADMSHVALLAKHEHSCPLPLTAIVICNRKLEALCNIHENIRVKSGAWDESGVFIYTTSNHIKYAVTTG
;
A
#
# COMPACT_ATOMS: atom_id res chain seq x y z
N MET A 1 1.66 2.88 -36.61
CA MET A 1 2.94 2.25 -37.01
C MET A 1 3.52 1.55 -35.78
N PRO A 2 4.08 0.34 -35.93
CA PRO A 2 4.65 -0.41 -34.82
C PRO A 2 5.84 0.33 -34.20
N LEU A 3 6.00 0.18 -32.88
CA LEU A 3 7.15 0.69 -32.14
C LEU A 3 8.10 -0.45 -31.81
N ILE A 4 9.39 -0.15 -31.87
CA ILE A 4 10.46 -1.03 -31.37
C ILE A 4 11.11 -0.32 -30.18
N VAL A 5 11.53 -1.11 -29.19
CA VAL A 5 12.40 -0.66 -28.11
C VAL A 5 13.72 -1.42 -28.17
N SER A 6 14.83 -0.73 -27.90
CA SER A 6 16.14 -1.35 -27.75
C SER A 6 16.84 -0.82 -26.49
N GLY A 7 17.54 -1.70 -25.78
CA GLY A 7 18.54 -1.35 -24.79
C GLY A 7 19.94 -1.67 -25.33
N ALA A 8 20.94 -0.86 -25.00
CA ALA A 8 22.31 -1.07 -25.48
C ALA A 8 23.39 -0.68 -24.43
N ASP A 9 24.64 -1.00 -24.77
CA ASP A 9 25.84 -0.70 -23.97
C ASP A 9 26.18 0.80 -23.92
N ASP A 10 25.54 1.61 -24.77
CA ASP A 10 25.56 3.08 -24.68
C ASP A 10 24.74 3.62 -23.48
N ARG A 11 24.21 2.71 -22.66
CA ARG A 11 23.42 2.96 -21.45
C ARG A 11 22.04 3.57 -21.76
N GLN A 12 21.61 3.53 -23.02
CA GLN A 12 20.37 4.12 -23.46
C GLN A 12 19.29 3.06 -23.70
N VAL A 13 18.05 3.50 -23.48
CA VAL A 13 16.87 2.82 -24.02
C VAL A 13 16.34 3.69 -25.14
N LYS A 14 16.28 3.16 -26.36
CA LYS A 14 15.84 3.89 -27.55
C LYS A 14 14.50 3.36 -28.05
N ILE A 15 13.65 4.28 -28.50
CA ILE A 15 12.34 4.00 -29.08
C ILE A 15 12.40 4.34 -30.56
N TRP A 16 11.94 3.41 -31.39
CA TRP A 16 12.00 3.53 -32.83
C TRP A 16 10.62 3.37 -33.43
N ARG A 17 10.37 4.08 -34.53
CA ARG A 17 9.31 3.73 -35.48
C ARG A 17 9.94 3.00 -36.64
N MET A 18 9.21 2.05 -37.19
CA MET A 18 9.60 1.36 -38.42
C MET A 18 8.49 1.41 -39.45
N ASN A 19 8.90 1.35 -40.71
CA ASN A 19 8.07 0.94 -41.84
C ASN A 19 8.72 -0.31 -42.48
N GLU A 20 8.27 -0.69 -43.68
CA GLU A 20 8.75 -1.90 -44.37
C GLU A 20 10.26 -1.88 -44.67
N SER A 21 10.88 -0.71 -44.81
CA SER A 21 12.27 -0.59 -45.30
C SER A 21 13.23 0.12 -44.36
N LYS A 22 12.74 0.85 -43.35
CA LYS A 22 13.56 1.70 -42.48
C LYS A 22 13.01 1.77 -41.06
N ALA A 23 13.91 1.97 -40.11
CA ALA A 23 13.60 2.39 -38.75
C ALA A 23 14.29 3.72 -38.45
N TRP A 24 13.64 4.60 -37.68
CA TRP A 24 14.22 5.85 -37.21
C TRP A 24 13.91 6.06 -35.73
N GLU A 25 14.89 6.63 -35.04
CA GLU A 25 14.76 6.94 -33.63
C GLU A 25 13.67 8.00 -33.45
N VAL A 26 12.77 7.74 -32.52
CA VAL A 26 11.70 8.67 -32.12
C VAL A 26 12.03 9.31 -30.77
N ASP A 27 12.67 8.53 -29.89
CA ASP A 27 13.05 9.02 -28.57
C ASP A 27 14.16 8.17 -27.92
N THR A 28 14.80 8.75 -26.90
CA THR A 28 15.79 8.08 -26.06
C THR A 28 15.49 8.34 -24.58
N CYS A 29 15.24 7.27 -23.82
CA CYS A 29 15.15 7.32 -22.37
C CYS A 29 16.55 7.23 -21.75
N ARG A 30 16.95 8.30 -21.05
CA ARG A 30 18.28 8.46 -20.44
C ARG A 30 18.22 8.24 -18.94
N GLY A 31 19.19 7.52 -18.38
CA GLY A 31 19.37 7.50 -16.93
C GLY A 31 20.09 6.28 -16.36
N HIS A 32 20.22 5.18 -17.11
CA HIS A 32 21.05 4.06 -16.65
C HIS A 32 22.52 4.48 -16.55
N TYR A 33 23.22 3.92 -15.56
CA TYR A 33 24.63 4.23 -15.31
C TYR A 33 25.59 3.19 -15.91
N ASN A 34 25.05 2.08 -16.42
CA ASN A 34 25.81 1.01 -17.05
C ASN A 34 24.96 0.39 -18.17
N ASN A 35 25.48 -0.65 -18.83
CA ASN A 35 24.83 -1.31 -19.98
C ASN A 35 23.37 -1.68 -19.70
N VAL A 36 22.51 -1.49 -20.70
CA VAL A 36 21.10 -1.89 -20.62
C VAL A 36 20.97 -3.27 -21.25
N SER A 37 20.82 -4.30 -20.41
CA SER A 37 20.82 -5.69 -20.85
C SER A 37 19.49 -6.11 -21.50
N CYS A 38 18.37 -5.54 -21.06
CA CYS A 38 17.05 -5.89 -21.57
C CYS A 38 16.07 -4.72 -21.45
N ALA A 39 15.19 -4.58 -22.43
CA ALA A 39 14.06 -3.66 -22.40
C ALA A 39 12.80 -4.33 -22.98
N VAL A 40 11.65 -4.10 -22.34
CA VAL A 40 10.36 -4.67 -22.74
C VAL A 40 9.27 -3.61 -22.67
N PHE A 41 8.31 -3.66 -23.60
CA PHE A 41 7.08 -2.90 -23.47
C PHE A 41 6.21 -3.50 -22.36
N HIS A 42 5.55 -2.63 -21.62
CA HIS A 42 4.47 -3.06 -20.75
C HIS A 42 3.29 -3.55 -21.61
N PRO A 43 2.64 -4.68 -21.28
CA PRO A 43 1.65 -5.33 -22.16
C PRO A 43 0.32 -4.55 -22.33
N ARG A 44 0.02 -3.59 -21.45
CA ARG A 44 -1.24 -2.82 -21.45
C ARG A 44 -1.11 -1.30 -21.33
N GLN A 45 -0.30 -0.83 -20.39
CA GLN A 45 0.00 0.59 -20.18
C GLN A 45 1.11 1.09 -21.12
N GLU A 46 1.13 2.41 -21.37
CA GLU A 46 2.17 3.09 -22.16
C GLU A 46 3.50 3.25 -21.38
N LEU A 47 4.04 2.12 -20.94
CA LEU A 47 5.27 2.05 -20.17
C LEU A 47 6.31 1.17 -20.88
N ILE A 48 7.58 1.51 -20.65
CA ILE A 48 8.72 0.65 -20.97
C ILE A 48 9.40 0.26 -19.67
N LEU A 49 9.83 -0.99 -19.55
CA LEU A 49 10.69 -1.45 -18.47
C LEU A 49 12.05 -1.77 -19.05
N SER A 50 13.11 -1.36 -18.38
CA SER A 50 14.48 -1.73 -18.73
C SER A 50 15.24 -2.18 -17.50
N ASN A 51 16.20 -3.08 -17.69
CA ASN A 51 17.13 -3.50 -16.65
C ASN A 51 18.58 -3.24 -17.09
N SER A 52 19.49 -3.22 -16.12
CA SER A 52 20.87 -2.84 -16.39
C SER A 52 21.85 -3.45 -15.40
N GLU A 53 23.09 -3.52 -15.84
CA GLU A 53 24.27 -3.76 -15.00
C GLU A 53 24.49 -2.67 -13.93
N ASP A 54 23.76 -1.56 -13.97
CA ASP A 54 23.72 -0.56 -12.88
C ASP A 54 22.88 -1.02 -11.67
N LYS A 55 22.46 -2.29 -11.68
CA LYS A 55 21.70 -2.97 -10.63
C LYS A 55 20.31 -2.38 -10.45
N SER A 56 19.77 -1.75 -11.49
CA SER A 56 18.44 -1.18 -11.48
C SER A 56 17.51 -1.74 -12.55
N ILE A 57 16.24 -1.79 -12.20
CA ILE A 57 15.13 -1.86 -13.14
C ILE A 57 14.49 -0.48 -13.16
N ARG A 58 14.33 0.11 -14.35
CA ARG A 58 13.69 1.41 -14.54
C ARG A 58 12.39 1.24 -15.30
N VAL A 59 11.43 2.10 -14.95
CA VAL A 59 10.13 2.20 -15.63
C VAL A 59 10.03 3.57 -16.24
N TRP A 60 9.70 3.63 -17.52
CA TRP A 60 9.64 4.85 -18.33
C TRP A 60 8.21 5.06 -18.80
N ASP A 61 7.70 6.28 -18.65
CA ASP A 61 6.43 6.71 -19.22
C ASP A 61 6.67 7.18 -20.66
N MET A 62 6.06 6.49 -21.63
CA MET A 62 6.26 6.78 -23.05
C MET A 62 5.62 8.10 -23.47
N SER A 63 4.51 8.46 -22.84
CA SER A 63 3.78 9.70 -23.10
C SER A 63 4.54 10.93 -22.57
N LYS A 64 5.06 10.84 -21.34
CA LYS A 64 5.80 11.91 -20.68
C LYS A 64 7.30 11.90 -20.96
N ARG A 65 7.82 10.86 -21.61
CA ARG A 65 9.24 10.70 -21.95
C ARG A 65 10.18 10.80 -20.75
N THR A 66 9.72 10.31 -19.60
CA THR A 66 10.45 10.43 -18.33
C THR A 66 10.44 9.12 -17.54
N GLY A 67 11.48 8.90 -16.73
CA GLY A 67 11.52 7.79 -15.80
C GLY A 67 10.53 8.02 -14.66
N VAL A 68 9.66 7.04 -14.40
CA VAL A 68 8.61 7.12 -13.37
C VAL A 68 8.93 6.30 -12.13
N GLN A 69 9.66 5.19 -12.27
CA GLN A 69 10.05 4.35 -11.14
C GLN A 69 11.45 3.77 -11.34
N THR A 70 12.14 3.48 -10.25
CA THR A 70 13.44 2.81 -10.24
C THR A 70 13.49 1.84 -9.06
N PHE A 71 13.77 0.57 -9.35
CA PHE A 71 14.01 -0.48 -8.38
C PHE A 71 15.49 -0.80 -8.39
N ARG A 72 16.13 -0.92 -7.21
CA ARG A 72 17.55 -1.28 -7.10
C ARG A 72 17.76 -2.48 -6.20
N ARG A 73 18.82 -3.24 -6.48
CA ARG A 73 19.37 -4.28 -5.60
C ARG A 73 20.87 -4.06 -5.46
N ASP A 74 21.38 -3.83 -4.26
CA ASP A 74 22.76 -3.34 -4.08
C ASP A 74 23.84 -4.32 -4.56
N HIS A 75 23.53 -5.61 -4.62
CA HIS A 75 24.51 -6.67 -4.92
C HIS A 75 24.24 -7.47 -6.21
N ASP A 76 23.20 -7.14 -6.97
CA ASP A 76 22.75 -7.96 -8.10
C ASP A 76 22.60 -7.12 -9.37
N ARG A 77 23.38 -7.41 -10.42
CA ARG A 77 23.11 -6.89 -11.76
C ARG A 77 21.95 -7.65 -12.39
N PHE A 78 21.20 -6.96 -13.26
CA PHE A 78 20.07 -7.56 -13.96
C PHE A 78 20.42 -7.82 -15.42
N TRP A 79 19.96 -8.97 -15.94
CA TRP A 79 20.34 -9.46 -17.26
C TRP A 79 19.16 -9.59 -18.21
N VAL A 80 17.99 -9.99 -17.70
CA VAL A 80 16.79 -10.25 -18.50
C VAL A 80 15.52 -9.77 -17.81
N LEU A 81 14.55 -9.31 -18.60
CA LEU A 81 13.19 -8.98 -18.17
C LEU A 81 12.19 -9.77 -19.00
N ALA A 82 11.09 -10.17 -18.37
CA ALA A 82 9.91 -10.71 -19.05
C ALA A 82 8.64 -10.11 -18.44
N ALA A 83 7.70 -9.72 -19.28
CA ALA A 83 6.35 -9.32 -18.87
C ALA A 83 5.40 -10.50 -19.04
N HIS A 84 4.58 -10.78 -18.03
CA HIS A 84 3.51 -11.76 -18.19
C HIS A 84 2.45 -11.20 -19.16
N PRO A 85 1.97 -11.97 -20.15
CA PRO A 85 1.09 -11.44 -21.21
C PRO A 85 -0.24 -10.89 -20.67
N ASN A 86 -0.76 -11.52 -19.60
CA ASN A 86 -2.10 -11.24 -19.09
C ASN A 86 -2.18 -10.72 -17.65
N LEU A 87 -1.10 -10.75 -16.89
CA LEU A 87 -1.13 -10.43 -15.45
C LEU A 87 -0.19 -9.26 -15.22
N ASN A 88 -0.46 -8.45 -14.19
CA ASN A 88 0.46 -7.41 -13.74
C ASN A 88 1.63 -8.07 -12.99
N LEU A 89 2.43 -8.84 -13.73
CA LEU A 89 3.56 -9.61 -13.25
C LEU A 89 4.73 -9.44 -14.22
N PHE A 90 5.89 -9.15 -13.66
CA PHE A 90 7.15 -9.05 -14.37
C PHE A 90 8.16 -9.97 -13.68
N ALA A 91 9.01 -10.61 -14.47
CA ALA A 91 10.14 -11.38 -13.98
C ALA A 91 11.43 -10.67 -14.39
N ALA A 92 12.40 -10.61 -13.47
CA ALA A 92 13.74 -10.13 -13.76
C ALA A 92 14.78 -11.15 -13.29
N GLY A 93 15.62 -11.61 -14.21
CA GLY A 93 16.78 -12.43 -13.89
C GLY A 93 17.96 -11.54 -13.50
N HIS A 94 18.67 -11.94 -12.44
CA HIS A 94 19.80 -11.22 -11.88
C HIS A 94 20.90 -12.18 -11.41
N ASP A 95 22.07 -11.66 -11.01
CA ASP A 95 23.26 -12.46 -10.65
C ASP A 95 22.94 -13.62 -9.68
N GLY A 96 22.20 -13.35 -8.59
CA GLY A 96 21.80 -14.37 -7.61
C GLY A 96 20.53 -15.19 -7.92
N GLY A 97 19.86 -15.02 -9.06
CA GLY A 97 18.64 -15.77 -9.41
C GLY A 97 17.59 -14.97 -10.16
N MET A 98 16.34 -14.99 -9.67
CA MET A 98 15.21 -14.30 -10.31
C MET A 98 14.27 -13.68 -9.28
N ILE A 99 13.71 -12.52 -9.63
CA ILE A 99 12.59 -11.91 -8.91
C ILE A 99 11.35 -11.86 -9.77
N VAL A 100 10.19 -12.04 -9.14
CA VAL A 100 8.88 -11.76 -9.72
C VAL A 100 8.26 -10.59 -8.97
N PHE A 101 7.87 -9.54 -9.69
CA PHE A 101 7.37 -8.29 -9.11
C PHE A 101 6.16 -7.75 -9.88
N LYS A 102 5.48 -6.77 -9.28
CA LYS A 102 4.36 -6.04 -9.87
C LYS A 102 4.70 -4.55 -9.88
N LEU A 103 4.28 -3.81 -10.90
CA LEU A 103 4.45 -2.35 -10.91
C LEU A 103 3.40 -1.65 -10.07
N GLU A 104 2.18 -2.18 -10.11
CA GLU A 104 1.05 -1.62 -9.39
C GLU A 104 0.52 -2.58 -8.33
N ARG A 105 -0.01 -2.00 -7.26
CA ARG A 105 -0.70 -2.74 -6.23
C ARG A 105 -2.11 -3.08 -6.73
N GLU A 106 -2.41 -4.38 -6.85
CA GLU A 106 -3.73 -4.85 -7.29
C GLU A 106 -4.84 -4.60 -6.25
N ARG A 107 -4.48 -4.54 -4.97
CA ARG A 107 -5.45 -4.30 -3.90
C ARG A 107 -5.53 -2.80 -3.59
N PRO A 108 -6.62 -2.11 -3.95
CA PRO A 108 -6.78 -0.70 -3.63
C PRO A 108 -6.81 -0.47 -2.12
N ALA A 109 -6.58 0.77 -1.69
CA ALA A 109 -6.92 1.18 -0.33
C ALA A 109 -8.44 1.15 -0.17
N TYR A 110 -8.92 0.50 0.89
CA TYR A 110 -10.33 0.31 1.15
C TYR A 110 -10.64 0.40 2.65
N ALA A 111 -11.91 0.66 2.97
CA ALA A 111 -12.47 0.57 4.31
C ALA A 111 -13.90 0.03 4.20
N VAL A 112 -14.28 -0.85 5.12
CA VAL A 112 -15.64 -1.41 5.19
C VAL A 112 -16.33 -0.85 6.42
N HIS A 113 -17.59 -0.45 6.26
CA HIS A 113 -18.45 -0.07 7.38
C HIS A 113 -19.88 -0.52 7.09
N GLY A 114 -20.42 -1.40 7.94
CA GLY A 114 -21.68 -2.09 7.65
C GLY A 114 -21.60 -2.81 6.31
N ASN A 115 -22.63 -2.64 5.47
CA ASN A 115 -22.71 -3.27 4.14
C ASN A 115 -22.00 -2.47 3.04
N MET A 116 -21.19 -1.49 3.42
CA MET A 116 -20.61 -0.54 2.48
C MET A 116 -19.09 -0.68 2.40
N LEU A 117 -18.59 -0.92 1.19
CA LEU A 117 -17.17 -0.88 0.86
C LEU A 117 -16.82 0.47 0.24
N HIS A 118 -15.98 1.22 0.92
CA HIS A 118 -15.34 2.41 0.36
C HIS A 118 -13.97 1.99 -0.18
N TYR A 119 -13.60 2.41 -1.38
CA TYR A 119 -12.28 2.12 -1.93
C TYR A 119 -11.83 3.16 -2.95
N VAL A 120 -10.51 3.26 -3.14
CA VAL A 120 -9.92 4.20 -4.10
C VAL A 120 -9.61 3.48 -5.42
N LYS A 121 -10.15 3.98 -6.53
CA LYS A 121 -9.86 3.48 -7.89
C LYS A 121 -9.86 4.65 -8.88
N ASP A 122 -8.86 4.71 -9.74
CA ASP A 122 -8.77 5.67 -10.85
C ASP A 122 -8.98 7.14 -10.45
N ARG A 123 -8.50 7.52 -9.25
CA ARG A 123 -8.68 8.84 -8.61
C ARG A 123 -10.11 9.14 -8.15
N PHE A 124 -10.98 8.15 -8.04
CA PHE A 124 -12.27 8.28 -7.40
C PHE A 124 -12.25 7.55 -6.07
N LEU A 125 -12.87 8.15 -5.07
CA LEU A 125 -13.43 7.35 -4.00
C LEU A 125 -14.71 6.74 -4.54
N ARG A 126 -14.80 5.43 -4.46
CA ARG A 126 -15.96 4.65 -4.86
C ARG A 126 -16.59 3.99 -3.65
N GLN A 127 -17.87 3.74 -3.78
CA GLN A 127 -18.70 3.13 -2.77
C GLN A 127 -19.47 1.98 -3.42
N LEU A 128 -19.23 0.77 -2.91
CA LEU A 128 -19.92 -0.44 -3.31
C LEU A 128 -20.80 -0.90 -2.14
N ASP A 129 -22.09 -1.06 -2.42
CA ASP A 129 -23.03 -1.71 -1.50
C ASP A 129 -23.00 -3.22 -1.73
N PHE A 130 -22.65 -3.99 -0.69
CA PHE A 130 -22.59 -5.45 -0.78
C PHE A 130 -23.94 -6.12 -1.05
N ASN A 131 -25.04 -5.51 -0.62
CA ASN A 131 -26.37 -6.10 -0.79
C ASN A 131 -26.87 -5.94 -2.23
N SER A 132 -26.75 -4.73 -2.78
CA SER A 132 -27.24 -4.41 -4.12
C SER A 132 -26.19 -4.62 -5.23
N SER A 133 -24.92 -4.83 -4.85
CA SER A 133 -23.76 -4.80 -5.77
C SER A 133 -23.64 -3.49 -6.56
N LYS A 134 -24.31 -2.42 -6.11
CA LYS A 134 -24.26 -1.11 -6.74
C LYS A 134 -22.92 -0.45 -6.41
N ASP A 135 -22.13 -0.18 -7.45
CA ASP A 135 -20.83 0.50 -7.37
C ASP A 135 -20.92 1.90 -7.98
N VAL A 136 -20.75 2.94 -7.16
CA VAL A 136 -20.80 4.34 -7.57
C VAL A 136 -19.53 5.09 -7.21
N ALA A 137 -19.10 6.00 -8.08
CA ALA A 137 -18.12 7.01 -7.69
C ALA A 137 -18.83 8.06 -6.81
N VAL A 138 -18.32 8.29 -5.60
CA VAL A 138 -18.91 9.24 -4.64
C VAL A 138 -18.24 10.60 -4.66
N MET A 139 -16.94 10.63 -4.99
CA MET A 139 -16.22 11.89 -5.19
C MET A 139 -14.96 11.65 -6.00
N GLN A 140 -14.55 12.68 -6.73
CA GLN A 140 -13.26 12.74 -7.38
C GLN A 140 -12.18 13.21 -6.40
N LEU A 141 -11.09 12.46 -6.33
CA LEU A 141 -9.92 12.79 -5.55
C LEU A 141 -9.00 13.72 -6.35
N ARG A 142 -8.21 14.52 -5.63
CA ARG A 142 -7.29 15.46 -6.26
C ARG A 142 -6.30 14.78 -7.20
N SER A 143 -6.02 15.44 -8.31
CA SER A 143 -4.89 15.11 -9.17
C SER A 143 -3.56 15.49 -8.48
N GLY A 144 -2.49 14.74 -8.73
CA GLY A 144 -1.13 15.17 -8.38
C GLY A 144 -0.40 14.38 -7.29
N SER A 145 -0.97 13.31 -6.73
CA SER A 145 -0.12 12.32 -6.06
C SER A 145 0.56 11.44 -7.10
N LYS A 146 1.90 11.44 -7.14
CA LYS A 146 2.67 10.49 -7.98
C LYS A 146 2.51 9.04 -7.51
N PHE A 147 2.14 8.84 -6.24
CA PHE A 147 2.06 7.54 -5.61
C PHE A 147 0.60 7.16 -5.35
N PRO A 148 0.23 5.87 -5.50
CA PRO A 148 -1.12 5.42 -5.20
C PRO A 148 -1.41 5.52 -3.69
N VAL A 149 -2.69 5.71 -3.36
CA VAL A 149 -3.16 5.61 -1.98
C VAL A 149 -2.94 4.18 -1.50
N PHE A 150 -2.16 4.01 -0.42
CA PHE A 150 -1.80 2.68 0.08
C PHE A 150 -2.65 2.23 1.27
N ASN A 151 -3.24 3.19 1.99
CA ASN A 151 -4.10 2.92 3.14
C ASN A 151 -5.22 3.96 3.22
N MET A 152 -6.38 3.55 3.74
CA MET A 152 -7.54 4.41 3.96
C MET A 152 -8.20 4.08 5.29
N SER A 153 -8.72 5.12 5.95
CA SER A 153 -9.57 4.97 7.14
C SER A 153 -10.84 5.81 6.99
N TYR A 154 -12.00 5.17 7.09
CA TYR A 154 -13.31 5.82 7.01
C TYR A 154 -13.86 6.11 8.41
N ASN A 155 -14.47 7.29 8.56
CA ASN A 155 -15.18 7.72 9.75
C ASN A 155 -16.66 7.93 9.42
N PRO A 156 -17.54 7.02 9.87
CA PRO A 156 -18.98 7.10 9.58
C PRO A 156 -19.67 8.27 10.28
N ALA A 157 -19.17 8.73 11.42
CA ALA A 157 -19.85 9.75 12.21
C ALA A 157 -19.84 11.14 11.55
N GLU A 158 -18.78 11.43 10.79
CA GLU A 158 -18.58 12.71 10.11
C GLU A 158 -18.52 12.54 8.58
N ASN A 159 -18.87 11.34 8.10
CA ASN A 159 -18.77 10.90 6.71
C ASN A 159 -17.44 11.32 6.05
N ALA A 160 -16.32 11.00 6.70
CA ALA A 160 -15.00 11.50 6.31
C ALA A 160 -14.00 10.36 6.08
N VAL A 161 -13.02 10.58 5.19
CA VAL A 161 -11.94 9.61 4.93
C VAL A 161 -10.57 10.24 5.12
N LEU A 162 -9.66 9.43 5.65
CA LEU A 162 -8.23 9.69 5.64
C LEU A 162 -7.59 8.79 4.59
N LEU A 163 -6.92 9.38 3.61
CA LEU A 163 -6.22 8.67 2.55
C LEU A 163 -4.72 8.85 2.74
N CYS A 164 -3.99 7.77 2.99
CA CYS A 164 -2.54 7.82 3.16
C CYS A 164 -1.84 7.45 1.85
N THR A 165 -0.86 8.26 1.48
CA THR A 165 0.00 8.08 0.30
C THR A 165 1.44 7.85 0.78
N ARG A 166 2.06 6.76 0.33
CA ARG A 166 3.43 6.40 0.70
C ARG A 166 4.35 6.65 -0.48
N ALA A 167 5.27 7.59 -0.31
CA ALA A 167 6.30 7.88 -1.30
C ALA A 167 7.47 6.89 -1.17
N SER A 168 8.28 6.77 -2.24
CA SER A 168 9.49 5.92 -2.21
C SER A 168 10.48 6.36 -1.11
N ASN A 169 10.66 7.68 -0.93
CA ASN A 169 11.22 8.23 0.29
C ASN A 169 10.05 8.44 1.27
N LEU A 170 10.04 7.70 2.38
CA LEU A 170 8.97 7.72 3.38
C LEU A 170 8.73 9.12 3.95
N GLU A 171 9.76 9.97 4.03
CA GLU A 171 9.64 11.35 4.49
C GLU A 171 8.77 12.21 3.57
N ASN A 172 8.61 11.83 2.30
CA ASN A 172 7.74 12.53 1.35
C ASN A 172 6.30 11.98 1.36
N SER A 173 5.97 11.11 2.32
CA SER A 173 4.61 10.58 2.48
C SER A 173 3.65 11.67 2.98
N THR A 174 2.42 11.56 2.52
CA THR A 174 1.35 12.51 2.83
C THR A 174 0.08 11.77 3.20
N TYR A 175 -0.82 12.46 3.89
CA TYR A 175 -2.20 12.05 4.00
C TYR A 175 -3.12 13.17 3.52
N ASP A 176 -4.30 12.78 3.05
CA ASP A 176 -5.36 13.68 2.66
C ASP A 176 -6.59 13.41 3.54
N LEU A 177 -7.18 14.46 4.09
CA LEU A 177 -8.48 14.41 4.77
C LEU A 177 -9.56 14.93 3.82
N TYR A 178 -10.58 14.11 3.60
CA TYR A 178 -11.76 14.45 2.82
C TYR A 178 -13.03 14.25 3.64
N THR A 179 -14.02 15.11 3.41
CA THR A 179 -15.41 14.88 3.79
C THR A 179 -16.16 14.41 2.54
N ILE A 180 -16.83 13.27 2.64
CA ILE A 180 -17.61 12.71 1.55
C ILE A 180 -18.93 13.50 1.45
N PRO A 181 -19.30 14.02 0.26
CA PRO A 181 -20.58 14.67 0.03
C PRO A 181 -21.75 13.75 0.37
N LYS A 182 -22.84 14.29 0.94
CA LYS A 182 -24.03 13.51 1.26
C LYS A 182 -24.86 13.19 0.01
N ASP A 183 -24.90 14.12 -0.94
CA ASP A 183 -25.67 14.03 -2.19
C ASP A 183 -24.69 13.88 -3.36
N ALA A 184 -24.08 12.71 -3.49
CA ALA A 184 -23.13 12.45 -4.57
C ALA A 184 -23.87 12.10 -5.87
N ASP A 185 -23.73 12.94 -6.91
CA ASP A 185 -24.12 12.55 -8.27
C ASP A 185 -23.08 11.59 -8.85
N SER A 186 -23.48 10.33 -9.02
CA SER A 186 -22.61 9.29 -9.58
C SER A 186 -22.16 9.54 -11.02
N GLN A 187 -22.89 10.35 -11.80
CA GLN A 187 -22.52 10.69 -13.19
C GLN A 187 -21.49 11.81 -13.24
N ASN A 188 -21.56 12.75 -12.30
CA ASN A 188 -20.61 13.85 -12.18
C ASN A 188 -20.18 14.05 -10.71
N PRO A 189 -19.31 13.18 -10.19
CA PRO A 189 -18.96 13.19 -8.77
C PRO A 189 -18.22 14.48 -8.39
N ASP A 190 -18.62 15.09 -7.27
CA ASP A 190 -17.97 16.28 -6.74
C ASP A 190 -16.47 16.07 -6.56
N ALA A 191 -15.70 17.15 -6.72
CA ALA A 191 -14.27 17.18 -6.44
C ALA A 191 -13.98 18.05 -5.20
N PRO A 192 -14.33 17.60 -3.98
CA PRO A 192 -14.14 18.38 -2.77
C PRO A 192 -12.66 18.68 -2.54
N GLU A 193 -12.37 19.83 -1.93
CA GLU A 193 -11.00 20.21 -1.62
C GLU A 193 -10.44 19.37 -0.46
N GLY A 194 -9.48 18.50 -0.77
CA GLY A 194 -8.81 17.66 0.21
C GLY A 194 -7.78 18.41 1.03
N LYS A 195 -7.83 18.27 2.36
CA LYS A 195 -6.85 18.86 3.28
C LYS A 195 -5.60 17.98 3.35
N ARG A 196 -4.66 18.18 2.42
CA ARG A 196 -3.38 17.44 2.40
C ARG A 196 -2.41 17.97 3.44
N SER A 197 -1.73 17.06 4.13
CA SER A 197 -0.57 17.40 4.94
C SER A 197 0.44 16.25 4.94
N SER A 198 1.65 16.50 5.43
CA SER A 198 2.64 15.44 5.54
C SER A 198 2.41 14.55 6.75
N GLY A 199 2.68 13.26 6.58
CA GLY A 199 2.55 12.26 7.62
C GLY A 199 2.79 10.86 7.06
N LEU A 200 3.35 9.98 7.88
CA LEU A 200 3.61 8.59 7.52
C LEU A 200 2.31 7.79 7.46
N THR A 201 1.43 7.99 8.44
CA THR A 201 0.11 7.37 8.56
C THR A 201 -0.85 8.28 9.31
N ALA A 202 -2.15 8.15 9.00
CA ALA A 202 -3.23 8.86 9.67
C ALA A 202 -4.41 7.91 9.92
N VAL A 203 -4.93 7.91 11.15
CA VAL A 203 -6.02 7.03 11.58
C VAL A 203 -6.96 7.75 12.55
N TRP A 204 -8.26 7.45 12.48
CA TRP A 204 -9.24 8.04 13.39
C TRP A 204 -9.03 7.56 14.83
N VAL A 205 -9.16 8.47 15.81
CA VAL A 205 -9.05 8.13 17.25
C VAL A 205 -10.25 8.61 18.05
N ALA A 206 -11.11 9.45 17.47
CA ALA A 206 -12.39 9.83 18.02
C ALA A 206 -13.31 10.31 16.89
N ARG A 207 -14.57 10.58 17.23
CA ARG A 207 -15.58 11.12 16.30
C ARG A 207 -15.04 12.27 15.44
N ASN A 208 -14.41 13.27 16.08
CA ASN A 208 -13.95 14.50 15.42
C ASN A 208 -12.43 14.69 15.47
N ARG A 209 -11.68 13.61 15.76
CA ARG A 209 -10.22 13.66 15.90
C ARG A 209 -9.55 12.46 15.26
N PHE A 210 -8.41 12.70 14.65
CA PHE A 210 -7.54 11.65 14.12
C PHE A 210 -6.10 11.86 14.61
N ALA A 211 -5.37 10.75 14.66
CA ALA A 211 -3.95 10.74 14.94
C ALA A 211 -3.17 10.68 13.63
N VAL A 212 -2.03 11.37 13.60
CA VAL A 212 -1.05 11.35 12.53
C VAL A 212 0.30 11.02 13.13
N LEU A 213 0.97 10.02 12.57
CA LEU A 213 2.39 9.81 12.82
C LEU A 213 3.17 10.68 11.83
N ASP A 214 3.89 11.68 12.33
CA ASP A 214 4.68 12.55 11.48
C ASP A 214 6.03 11.93 11.08
N ARG A 215 6.80 12.63 10.24
CA ARG A 215 8.11 12.16 9.73
C ARG A 215 9.17 12.10 10.83
N MET A 216 8.96 12.80 11.94
CA MET A 216 9.83 12.79 13.11
C MET A 216 9.38 11.71 14.11
N HIS A 217 8.51 10.78 13.69
CA HIS A 217 7.96 9.71 14.52
C HIS A 217 7.21 10.24 15.76
N SER A 218 6.67 11.46 15.68
CA SER A 218 5.84 12.06 16.73
C SER A 218 4.36 11.86 16.44
N LEU A 219 3.57 11.59 17.48
CA LEU A 219 2.12 11.44 17.36
C LEU A 219 1.41 12.79 17.52
N LEU A 220 0.71 13.22 16.47
CA LEU A 220 -0.06 14.46 16.44
C LEU A 220 -1.55 14.13 16.40
N ILE A 221 -2.34 14.72 17.30
CA ILE A 221 -3.81 14.61 17.28
C ILE A 221 -4.37 15.86 16.63
N LYS A 222 -5.18 15.66 15.60
CA LYS A 222 -5.75 16.73 14.77
C LYS A 222 -7.27 16.71 14.74
N ASN A 223 -7.88 17.86 14.49
CA ASN A 223 -9.32 18.03 14.28
C ASN A 223 -9.70 17.94 12.78
N LEU A 224 -10.98 18.01 12.45
CA LEU A 224 -11.49 17.98 11.06
C LEU A 224 -11.06 19.17 10.19
N LYS A 225 -10.50 20.23 10.78
CA LYS A 225 -9.85 21.34 10.05
C LYS A 225 -8.38 21.07 9.75
N ASN A 226 -7.86 19.89 10.12
CA ASN A 226 -6.47 19.48 10.00
C ASN A 226 -5.50 20.24 10.93
N GLU A 227 -6.02 20.91 11.94
CA GLU A 227 -5.26 21.68 12.94
C GLU A 227 -4.78 20.75 14.05
N ILE A 228 -3.55 20.98 14.53
CA ILE A 228 -2.99 20.22 15.65
C ILE A 228 -3.69 20.66 16.93
N THR A 229 -4.36 19.72 17.58
CA THR A 229 -5.01 19.93 18.88
C THR A 229 -4.13 19.47 20.04
N LYS A 230 -3.28 18.47 19.82
CA LYS A 230 -2.42 17.89 20.85
C LYS A 230 -1.22 17.20 20.22
N LYS A 231 -0.04 17.36 20.83
CA LYS A 231 1.12 16.49 20.57
C LYS A 231 1.22 15.46 21.69
N VAL A 232 1.39 14.20 21.34
CA VAL A 232 1.46 13.08 22.29
C VAL A 232 2.81 12.41 22.12
N GLN A 233 3.54 12.30 23.23
CA GLN A 233 4.77 11.51 23.25
C GLN A 233 4.40 10.03 23.29
N VAL A 234 5.01 9.26 22.40
CA VAL A 234 4.79 7.83 22.26
C VAL A 234 6.14 7.12 22.31
N PRO A 235 6.16 5.81 22.65
CA PRO A 235 7.31 4.96 22.37
C PRO A 235 7.72 5.05 20.90
N ASN A 236 8.96 4.65 20.59
CA ASN A 236 9.43 4.60 19.22
C ASN A 236 8.46 3.76 18.37
N CYS A 237 7.94 4.32 17.29
CA CYS A 237 7.04 3.62 16.39
C CYS A 237 7.18 4.12 14.97
N ASP A 238 7.05 3.21 14.01
CA ASP A 238 7.19 3.51 12.58
C ASP A 238 5.84 3.48 11.84
N GLU A 239 4.80 2.90 12.45
CA GLU A 239 3.44 2.87 11.91
C GLU A 239 2.39 2.83 13.03
N ILE A 240 1.23 3.45 12.80
CA ILE A 240 0.09 3.42 13.72
C ILE A 240 -1.13 2.78 13.07
N PHE A 241 -1.90 2.03 13.86
CA PHE A 241 -3.14 1.38 13.46
C PHE A 241 -4.28 1.74 14.41
N TYR A 242 -5.50 1.69 13.87
CA TYR A 242 -6.71 1.83 14.67
C TYR A 242 -6.80 0.71 15.72
N ALA A 243 -7.22 1.06 16.94
CA ALA A 243 -7.41 0.11 18.04
C ALA A 243 -8.67 0.39 18.85
N GLY A 244 -9.67 1.02 18.24
CA GLY A 244 -10.86 1.53 18.92
C GLY A 244 -10.77 3.02 19.24
N THR A 245 -11.90 3.60 19.64
CA THR A 245 -11.98 5.00 20.03
C THR A 245 -11.08 5.27 21.24
N GLY A 246 -10.16 6.23 21.10
CA GLY A 246 -9.22 6.63 22.14
C GLY A 246 -7.93 5.82 22.19
N SER A 247 -7.78 4.77 21.39
CA SER A 247 -6.65 3.85 21.44
C SER A 247 -5.99 3.66 20.08
N LEU A 248 -4.69 3.36 20.10
CA LEU A 248 -3.88 3.06 18.93
C LEU A 248 -3.06 1.79 19.16
N LEU A 249 -2.80 1.06 18.08
CA LEU A 249 -1.70 0.11 18.05
C LEU A 249 -0.51 0.80 17.40
N LEU A 250 0.59 0.88 18.13
CA LEU A 250 1.87 1.43 17.70
C LEU A 250 2.77 0.27 17.31
N ARG A 251 3.30 0.29 16.09
CA ARG A 251 4.27 -0.71 15.64
C ARG A 251 5.68 -0.18 15.74
N ASP A 252 6.58 -1.03 16.20
CA ASP A 252 8.02 -0.87 16.01
C ASP A 252 8.60 -2.10 15.25
N ALA A 253 9.92 -2.20 15.16
CA ALA A 253 10.58 -3.28 14.43
C ALA A 253 10.26 -4.69 14.97
N GLU A 254 9.97 -4.82 16.27
CA GLU A 254 9.88 -6.08 17.01
C GLU A 254 8.56 -6.29 17.75
N SER A 255 7.73 -5.26 17.88
CA SER A 255 6.53 -5.31 18.70
C SER A 255 5.36 -4.50 18.15
N ILE A 256 4.18 -4.85 18.65
CA ILE A 256 2.97 -4.04 18.58
C ILE A 256 2.58 -3.65 19.99
N THR A 257 2.34 -2.36 20.21
CA THR A 257 2.01 -1.78 21.52
C THR A 257 0.62 -1.15 21.47
N LEU A 258 -0.27 -1.58 22.37
CA LEU A 258 -1.57 -0.94 22.60
C LEU A 258 -1.38 0.30 23.48
N PHE A 259 -1.77 1.46 22.95
CA PHE A 259 -1.55 2.76 23.57
C PHE A 259 -2.86 3.52 23.74
N ASP A 260 -3.07 4.08 24.94
CA ASP A 260 -4.20 4.97 25.24
C ASP A 260 -3.81 6.42 24.95
N VAL A 261 -4.47 7.04 23.98
CA VAL A 261 -4.19 8.41 23.54
C VAL A 261 -4.65 9.46 24.55
N GLN A 262 -5.68 9.15 25.34
CA GLN A 262 -6.25 10.06 26.31
C GLN A 262 -5.36 10.12 27.55
N GLN A 263 -5.04 8.95 28.11
CA GLN A 263 -4.22 8.73 29.30
C GLN A 263 -2.71 8.83 29.00
N LYS A 264 -2.32 8.80 27.72
CA LYS A 264 -0.93 8.88 27.25
C LYS A 264 -0.04 7.78 27.82
N ARG A 265 -0.54 6.55 27.89
CA ARG A 265 0.21 5.41 28.45
C ARG A 265 0.06 4.17 27.58
N THR A 266 1.10 3.35 27.64
CA THR A 266 1.05 1.98 27.15
C THR A 266 0.13 1.14 28.03
N LEU A 267 -0.78 0.40 27.41
CA LEU A 267 -1.69 -0.53 28.08
C LEU A 267 -1.14 -1.96 28.03
N ALA A 268 -0.61 -2.38 26.88
CA ALA A 268 -0.06 -3.72 26.65
C ALA A 268 0.88 -3.72 25.45
N SER A 269 1.70 -4.76 25.31
CA SER A 269 2.56 -4.98 24.14
C SER A 269 2.69 -6.47 23.84
N VAL A 270 2.78 -6.81 22.55
CA VAL A 270 3.02 -8.17 22.05
C VAL A 270 4.23 -8.14 21.14
N LYS A 271 5.14 -9.09 21.35
CA LYS A 271 6.33 -9.27 20.51
C LYS A 271 5.93 -9.94 19.20
N ILE A 272 6.03 -9.18 18.12
CA ILE A 272 5.79 -9.62 16.75
C ILE A 272 6.46 -8.64 15.80
N SER A 273 7.49 -9.10 15.11
CA SER A 273 8.29 -8.23 14.23
C SER A 273 7.54 -7.89 12.94
N LYS A 274 7.70 -6.66 12.46
CA LYS A 274 7.26 -6.24 11.10
C LYS A 274 5.78 -6.55 10.79
N VAL A 275 4.87 -6.28 11.73
CA VAL A 275 3.42 -6.38 11.48
C VAL A 275 3.02 -5.45 10.35
N LYS A 276 2.35 -6.00 9.34
CA LYS A 276 1.93 -5.26 8.14
C LYS A 276 0.44 -5.01 8.09
N TYR A 277 -0.36 -5.94 8.61
CA TYR A 277 -1.81 -5.81 8.64
C TYR A 277 -2.33 -6.08 10.05
N VAL A 278 -3.30 -5.26 10.44
CA VAL A 278 -4.04 -5.36 11.69
C VAL A 278 -5.51 -5.44 11.32
N ILE A 279 -6.15 -6.55 11.69
CA ILE A 279 -7.53 -6.83 11.28
C ILE A 279 -8.32 -7.12 12.55
N TRP A 280 -9.17 -6.18 12.95
CA TRP A 280 -10.07 -6.33 14.08
C TRP A 280 -11.32 -7.11 13.69
N SER A 281 -11.86 -7.88 14.63
CA SER A 281 -13.22 -8.39 14.55
C SER A 281 -14.22 -7.21 14.61
N ALA A 282 -15.42 -7.40 14.06
CA ALA A 282 -16.41 -6.32 13.95
C ALA A 282 -16.82 -5.72 15.31
N ASP A 283 -16.82 -6.55 16.35
CA ASP A 283 -17.11 -6.20 17.75
C ASP A 283 -15.87 -5.67 18.52
N MET A 284 -14.70 -5.60 17.88
CA MET A 284 -13.42 -5.20 18.47
C MET A 284 -12.98 -6.08 19.65
N SER A 285 -13.47 -7.33 19.75
CA SER A 285 -13.06 -8.28 20.79
C SER A 285 -11.72 -8.96 20.51
N HIS A 286 -11.40 -9.15 19.23
CA HIS A 286 -10.19 -9.82 18.77
C HIS A 286 -9.47 -9.03 17.67
N VAL A 287 -8.16 -9.23 17.58
CA VAL A 287 -7.31 -8.64 16.54
C VAL A 287 -6.35 -9.67 15.99
N ALA A 288 -6.29 -9.78 14.66
CA ALA A 288 -5.30 -10.58 13.96
C ALA A 288 -4.16 -9.66 13.47
N LEU A 289 -2.94 -9.96 13.89
CA LEU A 289 -1.71 -9.28 13.53
C LEU A 289 -0.94 -10.14 12.52
N LEU A 290 -0.81 -9.65 11.29
CA LEU A 290 -0.12 -10.38 10.21
C LEU A 290 1.25 -9.76 9.99
N ALA A 291 2.30 -10.53 10.27
CA ALA A 291 3.69 -10.14 10.15
C ALA A 291 4.41 -10.88 9.02
N LYS A 292 5.26 -10.17 8.28
CA LYS A 292 6.07 -10.75 7.21
C LYS A 292 7.54 -10.81 7.65
N HIS A 293 8.11 -12.01 7.74
CA HIS A 293 9.55 -12.16 7.92
C HIS A 293 10.28 -11.92 6.59
N GLU A 294 11.34 -11.10 6.61
CA GLU A 294 12.10 -10.75 5.39
C GLU A 294 13.55 -11.21 5.38
N HIS A 295 14.13 -11.66 6.51
CA HIS A 295 15.60 -11.67 6.63
C HIS A 295 16.30 -12.96 7.09
N SER A 296 15.66 -14.13 7.16
CA SER A 296 16.42 -15.32 7.61
C SER A 296 16.04 -16.65 7.00
N CYS A 297 14.96 -16.74 6.23
CA CYS A 297 14.52 -18.00 5.66
C CYS A 297 14.43 -17.90 4.14
N PRO A 298 14.91 -18.92 3.39
CA PRO A 298 14.77 -18.97 1.93
C PRO A 298 13.30 -19.06 1.49
N LEU A 299 12.36 -19.29 2.42
CA LEU A 299 10.91 -19.30 2.20
C LEU A 299 10.24 -18.16 2.98
N PRO A 300 9.25 -17.46 2.38
CA PRO A 300 8.54 -16.37 3.06
C PRO A 300 7.66 -16.91 4.19
N LEU A 301 8.16 -16.83 5.43
CA LEU A 301 7.37 -17.12 6.63
C LEU A 301 6.45 -15.93 6.95
N THR A 302 5.15 -16.21 7.08
CA THR A 302 4.17 -15.25 7.60
C THR A 302 3.70 -15.71 8.96
N ALA A 303 3.84 -14.85 9.98
CA ALA A 303 3.29 -15.09 11.30
C ALA A 303 1.92 -14.39 11.40
N ILE A 304 0.93 -15.10 11.92
CA ILE A 304 -0.37 -14.55 12.31
C ILE A 304 -0.47 -14.72 13.82
N VAL A 305 -0.54 -13.61 14.56
CA VAL A 305 -0.82 -13.64 15.99
C VAL A 305 -2.22 -13.08 16.22
N ILE A 306 -3.06 -13.88 16.85
CA ILE A 306 -4.40 -13.46 17.25
C ILE A 306 -4.32 -13.05 18.72
N CYS A 307 -4.77 -11.83 19.01
CA CYS A 307 -4.87 -11.32 20.36
C CYS A 307 -6.33 -10.98 20.70
N ASN A 308 -6.64 -10.91 21.99
CA ASN A 308 -7.87 -10.26 22.46
C ASN A 308 -7.72 -8.73 22.46
N ARG A 309 -8.78 -8.01 22.82
CA ARG A 309 -8.80 -6.53 22.91
C ARG A 309 -7.80 -5.90 23.88
N LYS A 310 -7.30 -6.68 24.86
CA LYS A 310 -6.25 -6.24 25.79
C LYS A 310 -4.85 -6.51 25.25
N LEU A 311 -4.76 -6.99 24.00
CA LEU A 311 -3.53 -7.41 23.34
C LEU A 311 -2.88 -8.63 24.00
N GLU A 312 -3.65 -9.49 24.70
CA GLU A 312 -3.14 -10.78 25.17
C GLU A 312 -3.16 -11.78 24.01
N ALA A 313 -2.02 -12.41 23.72
CA ALA A 313 -1.89 -13.35 22.61
C ALA A 313 -2.64 -14.66 22.92
N LEU A 314 -3.59 -15.02 22.07
CA LEU A 314 -4.42 -16.22 22.17
C LEU A 314 -3.90 -17.35 21.28
N CYS A 315 -3.41 -17.01 20.09
CA CYS A 315 -2.96 -17.98 19.10
C CYS A 315 -1.79 -17.40 18.29
N ASN A 316 -0.84 -18.26 17.91
CA ASN A 316 0.27 -17.92 17.02
C ASN A 316 0.40 -18.97 15.92
N ILE A 317 0.23 -18.54 14.68
CA ILE A 317 0.19 -19.40 13.49
C ILE A 317 1.34 -19.01 12.59
N HIS A 318 2.11 -20.01 12.16
CA HIS A 318 3.19 -19.83 11.21
C HIS A 318 2.82 -20.47 9.88
N GLU A 319 2.79 -19.66 8.83
CA GLU A 319 2.56 -20.12 7.47
C GLU A 319 3.88 -20.07 6.67
N ASN A 320 4.19 -21.19 6.02
CA ASN A 320 5.32 -21.31 5.10
C ASN A 320 5.05 -20.64 3.73
N ILE A 321 3.83 -20.17 3.55
CA ILE A 321 3.37 -19.48 2.35
C ILE A 321 2.92 -18.08 2.77
N ARG A 322 3.19 -17.10 1.90
CA ARG A 322 2.74 -15.74 2.12
C ARG A 322 1.22 -15.67 2.33
N VAL A 323 0.81 -15.16 3.49
CA VAL A 323 -0.57 -14.78 3.76
C VAL A 323 -0.86 -13.44 3.08
N LYS A 324 -1.93 -13.40 2.28
CA LYS A 324 -2.33 -12.21 1.51
C LYS A 324 -3.24 -11.28 2.31
N SER A 325 -4.13 -11.85 3.12
CA SER A 325 -5.19 -11.15 3.86
C SER A 325 -5.86 -12.10 4.84
N GLY A 326 -6.65 -11.55 5.76
CA GLY A 326 -7.76 -12.26 6.38
C GLY A 326 -8.96 -11.38 6.67
N ALA A 327 -9.99 -11.98 7.25
CA ALA A 327 -11.21 -11.37 7.73
C ALA A 327 -11.79 -12.23 8.87
N TRP A 328 -12.52 -11.60 9.76
CA TRP A 328 -13.27 -12.29 10.81
C TRP A 328 -14.66 -12.62 10.32
N ASP A 329 -15.16 -13.81 10.65
CA ASP A 329 -16.59 -14.10 10.57
C ASP A 329 -17.31 -13.65 11.84
N GLU A 330 -18.64 -13.80 11.86
CA GLU A 330 -19.49 -13.45 13.01
C GLU A 330 -19.31 -14.39 14.21
N SER A 331 -18.76 -15.60 13.98
CA SER A 331 -18.52 -16.61 15.02
C SER A 331 -17.18 -16.46 15.72
N GLY A 332 -16.36 -15.45 15.35
CA GLY A 332 -15.02 -15.27 15.89
C GLY A 332 -13.97 -16.19 15.27
N VAL A 333 -14.22 -16.74 14.10
CA VAL A 333 -13.27 -17.49 13.29
C VAL A 333 -12.53 -16.51 12.38
N PHE A 334 -11.19 -16.56 12.41
CA PHE A 334 -10.37 -15.75 11.52
C PHE A 334 -10.05 -16.51 10.23
N ILE A 335 -10.65 -16.10 9.12
CA ILE A 335 -10.44 -16.69 7.79
C ILE A 335 -9.32 -15.92 7.09
N TYR A 336 -8.33 -16.62 6.56
CA TYR A 336 -7.20 -16.01 5.85
C TYR A 336 -6.84 -16.75 4.57
N THR A 337 -6.23 -16.02 3.64
CA THR A 337 -5.90 -16.53 2.31
C THR A 337 -4.39 -16.58 2.11
N THR A 338 -3.90 -17.69 1.59
CA THR A 338 -2.51 -17.87 1.13
C THR A 338 -2.44 -17.70 -0.40
N SER A 339 -1.32 -18.07 -1.02
CA SER A 339 -1.26 -18.10 -2.49
C SER A 339 -2.28 -19.06 -3.10
N ASN A 340 -2.52 -20.21 -2.44
CA ASN A 340 -3.21 -21.35 -3.04
C ASN A 340 -4.43 -21.83 -2.24
N HIS A 341 -4.57 -21.41 -0.98
CA HIS A 341 -5.61 -21.92 -0.08
C HIS A 341 -6.33 -20.81 0.67
N ILE A 342 -7.59 -21.07 1.02
CA ILE A 342 -8.33 -20.37 2.06
C ILE A 342 -8.23 -21.25 3.31
N LYS A 343 -7.83 -20.66 4.43
CA LYS A 343 -7.63 -21.33 5.71
C LYS A 343 -8.39 -20.56 6.79
N TYR A 344 -8.57 -21.18 7.95
CA TYR A 344 -9.20 -20.55 9.10
C TYR A 344 -8.38 -20.78 10.36
N ALA A 345 -8.60 -19.93 11.36
CA ALA A 345 -7.99 -19.97 12.67
C ALA A 345 -9.07 -19.74 13.73
N VAL A 346 -9.01 -20.53 14.79
CA VAL A 346 -9.88 -20.41 15.96
C VAL A 346 -9.02 -20.08 17.17
N THR A 347 -9.56 -19.30 18.10
CA THR A 347 -8.86 -18.86 19.32
C THR A 347 -8.91 -19.90 20.43
N THR A 348 -9.77 -20.90 20.29
CA THR A 348 -9.97 -22.03 21.20
C THR A 348 -9.59 -23.32 20.46
N GLY A 349 -8.46 -23.92 20.80
CA GLY A 349 -8.00 -25.18 20.20
C GLY A 349 -6.71 -25.67 20.83
#